data_AF-A0A6I6IMD0-F1
#
_entry.id   AF-A0A6I6IMD0-F1
#
_cell.length_a   1.000
_cell.length_b   1.000
_cell.length_c   1.000
_cell.angle_alpha   90.00
_cell.angle_beta   90.00
_cell.angle_gamma   90.00
#
_symmetry.space_group_name_H-M   'P 1'
#
loop_
_entity.id
_entity.type
_entity.pdbx_description
1 polymer ?
#
loop_
_entity_poly.entity_id
_entity_poly.type
_entity_poly.pdbx_seq_one_letter_code
_entity_poly.pdbx_strand_id
1 'polypeptide(L)'
;MLTALHSGGLRSSAVFAGVVVAALSLGMSSALAQTGLDGTYRGGQGSYQMRVTVQGGSGEAVITATGCLGELSGQVAKQGGDQWTLSGEAYGSSCTLTMKRTGAQSFRVTQGPGCTFFHGAACSFETTIDKVD
;
A
#
# COMPACT_ATOMS: atom_id res chain seq x y z
N MET A 1 2.07 1.06 81.54
CA MET A 1 3.24 1.55 82.30
C MET A 1 4.48 0.92 81.67
N LEU A 2 5.33 1.76 81.07
CA LEU A 2 6.72 1.57 80.60
C LEU A 2 7.04 0.28 79.79
N THR A 3 7.14 0.31 78.46
CA THR A 3 8.18 0.90 77.58
C THR A 3 9.52 0.17 77.61
N ALA A 4 10.10 0.02 76.41
CA ALA A 4 11.53 -0.14 76.07
C ALA A 4 11.87 -1.55 75.55
N LEU A 5 12.66 -1.77 74.49
CA LEU A 5 13.49 -0.92 73.63
C LEU A 5 13.47 -1.52 72.22
N HIS A 6 13.85 -0.76 71.20
CA HIS A 6 14.86 -1.13 70.20
C HIS A 6 14.91 -0.03 69.14
N SER A 7 16.02 0.71 69.07
CA SER A 7 16.58 1.25 67.82
C SER A 7 17.88 2.01 68.07
N GLY A 8 19.00 1.29 68.04
CA GLY A 8 20.17 1.75 67.28
C GLY A 8 19.99 1.24 65.84
N GLY A 9 20.56 1.81 64.79
CA GLY A 9 21.40 2.97 64.63
C GLY A 9 21.82 3.06 63.16
N LEU A 10 22.67 4.05 62.89
CA LEU A 10 23.59 4.20 61.77
C LEU A 10 23.07 4.60 60.37
N ARG A 11 23.84 5.55 59.86
CA ARG A 11 23.69 6.37 58.66
C ARG A 11 24.29 5.70 57.42
N SER A 12 23.93 6.30 56.29
CA SER A 12 24.75 6.55 55.09
C SER A 12 24.87 5.47 54.03
N SER A 13 24.19 5.78 52.93
CA SER A 13 24.68 5.82 51.54
C SER A 13 25.29 4.57 50.92
N ALA A 14 24.54 3.96 50.00
CA ALA A 14 25.09 3.41 48.77
C ALA A 14 24.03 3.43 47.66
N VAL A 15 24.39 4.06 46.55
CA VAL A 15 23.68 4.05 45.27
C VAL A 15 24.06 2.78 44.53
N PHE A 16 23.09 1.95 44.14
CA PHE A 16 23.17 0.95 43.06
C PHE A 16 21.75 0.80 42.50
N ALA A 17 21.43 1.43 41.36
CA ALA A 17 21.62 0.90 40.01
C ALA A 17 20.85 -0.40 39.74
N GLY A 18 19.75 -0.27 38.97
CA GLY A 18 19.17 -1.35 38.16
C GLY A 18 17.90 -1.99 38.73
N VAL A 19 16.75 -1.71 38.10
CA VAL A 19 16.07 -2.67 37.20
C VAL A 19 15.27 -1.84 36.20
N VAL A 20 15.58 -2.06 34.92
CA VAL A 20 14.84 -1.60 33.75
C VAL A 20 13.49 -2.31 33.71
N VAL A 21 12.39 -1.57 33.65
CA VAL A 21 11.15 -2.06 33.03
C VAL A 21 10.75 -1.03 31.98
N ALA A 22 11.25 -1.25 30.76
CA ALA A 22 10.75 -0.60 29.57
C ALA A 22 9.34 -1.15 29.31
N ALA A 23 8.31 -0.39 29.65
CA ALA A 23 6.96 -0.68 29.18
C ALA A 23 6.86 -0.23 27.72
N LEU A 24 7.27 -1.13 26.82
CA LEU A 24 6.87 -1.09 25.41
C LEU A 24 5.38 -1.39 25.34
N SER A 25 4.56 -0.37 25.14
CA SER A 25 3.15 -0.56 24.78
C SER A 25 2.88 0.01 23.39
N LEU A 26 3.05 -0.91 22.44
CA LEU A 26 2.22 -1.10 21.26
C LEU A 26 2.20 0.05 20.25
N GLY A 27 3.10 -0.06 19.27
CA GLY A 27 2.95 0.64 18.00
C GLY A 27 1.55 0.36 17.43
N MET A 28 0.82 1.43 17.13
CA MET A 28 -0.36 1.38 16.29
C MET A 28 0.06 0.83 14.93
N SER A 29 -0.05 -0.49 14.76
CA SER A 29 -0.02 -1.10 13.44
C SER A 29 -1.31 -0.67 12.77
N SER A 30 -1.25 0.42 12.02
CA SER A 30 -2.30 0.79 11.07
C SER A 30 -2.42 -0.38 10.11
N ALA A 31 -3.37 -1.27 10.36
CA ALA A 31 -3.84 -2.21 9.37
C ALA A 31 -4.54 -1.38 8.29
N LEU A 32 -3.74 -0.83 7.36
CA LEU A 32 -4.26 -0.37 6.09
C LEU A 32 -5.03 -1.56 5.53
N ALA A 33 -6.33 -1.38 5.33
CA ALA A 33 -7.21 -2.43 4.87
C ALA A 33 -6.56 -3.07 3.63
N GLN A 34 -6.02 -4.28 3.81
CA GLN A 34 -5.29 -4.95 2.76
C GLN A 34 -6.28 -5.14 1.63
N THR A 35 -6.04 -4.49 0.50
CA THR A 35 -7.01 -4.42 -0.61
C THR A 35 -7.31 -5.82 -1.15
N GLY A 36 -6.52 -6.83 -0.77
CA GLY A 36 -6.54 -8.17 -1.33
C GLY A 36 -5.96 -8.21 -2.75
N LEU A 37 -5.30 -7.13 -3.16
CA LEU A 37 -4.75 -6.93 -4.50
C LEU A 37 -3.24 -6.69 -4.49
N ASP A 38 -2.57 -6.77 -3.34
CA ASP A 38 -1.10 -6.61 -3.30
C ASP A 38 -0.42 -7.64 -4.22
N GLY A 39 0.58 -7.17 -4.97
CA GLY A 39 1.33 -7.98 -5.93
C GLY A 39 1.68 -7.23 -7.21
N THR A 40 2.33 -7.95 -8.11
CA THR A 40 2.75 -7.49 -9.41
C THR A 40 1.98 -8.22 -10.49
N TYR A 41 1.48 -7.47 -11.45
CA TYR A 41 0.62 -7.95 -12.51
C TYR A 41 1.20 -7.53 -13.86
N ARG A 42 1.09 -8.39 -14.86
CA ARG A 42 1.56 -8.12 -16.22
C ARG A 42 0.54 -8.58 -17.25
N GLY A 43 0.49 -7.90 -18.36
CA GLY A 43 -0.33 -8.30 -19.50
C GLY A 43 -0.16 -7.34 -20.65
N GLY A 44 -1.06 -7.40 -21.63
CA GLY A 44 -0.98 -6.56 -22.81
C GLY A 44 -1.71 -7.17 -24.01
N GLN A 45 -1.79 -6.39 -25.09
CA GLN A 45 -2.36 -6.81 -26.36
C GLN A 45 -1.47 -6.34 -27.51
N GLY A 46 -1.09 -7.26 -28.41
CA GLY A 46 -0.18 -6.93 -29.50
C GLY A 46 1.17 -6.41 -29.00
N SER A 47 1.56 -5.21 -29.43
CA SER A 47 2.79 -4.54 -29.00
C SER A 47 2.69 -3.82 -27.65
N TYR A 48 1.48 -3.69 -27.08
CA TYR A 48 1.27 -3.06 -25.79
C TYR A 48 1.62 -4.02 -24.66
N GLN A 49 2.35 -3.52 -23.67
CA GLN A 49 2.69 -4.22 -22.45
C GLN A 49 2.29 -3.35 -21.27
N MET A 50 1.61 -3.93 -20.29
CA MET A 50 1.23 -3.28 -19.05
C MET A 50 1.87 -4.01 -17.87
N ARG A 51 2.37 -3.23 -16.91
CA ARG A 51 2.71 -3.69 -15.57
C ARG A 51 1.89 -2.89 -14.57
N VAL A 52 1.28 -3.58 -13.60
CA VAL A 52 0.67 -2.94 -12.43
C VAL A 52 1.34 -3.51 -11.19
N THR A 53 1.74 -2.65 -10.25
CA THR A 53 2.27 -3.05 -8.95
C THR A 53 1.40 -2.43 -7.88
N VAL A 54 0.94 -3.23 -6.92
CA VAL A 54 0.08 -2.79 -5.81
C VAL A 54 0.72 -3.18 -4.49
N GLN A 55 0.80 -2.23 -3.57
CA GLN A 55 1.33 -2.47 -2.24
C GLN A 55 0.62 -1.57 -1.22
N GLY A 56 0.00 -2.20 -0.21
CA GLY A 56 -0.51 -1.49 0.98
C GLY A 56 -1.56 -0.43 0.65
N GLY A 57 -2.35 -0.65 -0.41
CA GLY A 57 -3.38 0.30 -0.87
C GLY A 57 -2.87 1.41 -1.80
N SER A 58 -1.60 1.40 -2.20
CA SER A 58 -1.08 2.23 -3.29
C SER A 58 -0.75 1.38 -4.50
N GLY A 59 -0.69 1.98 -5.69
CA GLY A 59 -0.28 1.27 -6.89
C GLY A 59 0.31 2.16 -7.98
N GLU A 60 1.05 1.51 -8.87
CA GLU A 60 1.66 2.08 -10.06
C GLU A 60 1.26 1.20 -11.26
N ALA A 61 0.74 1.82 -12.32
CA ALA A 61 0.48 1.18 -13.60
C ALA A 61 1.35 1.84 -14.68
N VAL A 62 2.14 1.04 -15.38
CA VAL A 62 2.98 1.49 -16.50
C VAL A 62 2.55 0.74 -17.75
N ILE A 63 2.31 1.49 -18.82
CA ILE A 63 2.04 0.94 -20.16
C ILE A 63 3.15 1.35 -21.13
N THR A 64 3.60 0.41 -21.94
CA THR A 64 4.61 0.63 -22.97
C THR A 64 4.20 0.01 -24.31
N ALA A 65 4.50 0.72 -25.39
CA ALA A 65 4.51 0.22 -26.77
C ALA A 65 5.45 1.12 -27.59
N THR A 66 5.73 0.75 -28.84
CA THR A 66 6.49 1.62 -29.74
C THR A 66 5.79 2.98 -29.89
N GLY A 67 6.48 4.07 -29.51
CA GLY A 67 5.92 5.43 -29.54
C GLY A 67 4.92 5.73 -28.41
N CYS A 68 4.88 4.89 -27.38
CA CYS A 68 3.89 4.92 -26.32
C CYS A 68 4.55 4.60 -24.96
N LEU A 69 4.48 5.56 -24.03
CA LEU A 69 4.86 5.37 -22.63
C LEU A 69 3.83 6.10 -21.78
N GLY A 70 3.22 5.39 -20.85
CA GLY A 70 2.31 5.98 -19.89
C GLY A 70 2.52 5.42 -18.50
N GLU A 71 2.25 6.25 -17.50
CA GLU A 71 2.40 5.92 -16.10
C GLU A 71 1.25 6.54 -15.30
N LEU A 72 0.69 5.76 -14.38
CA LEU A 72 -0.28 6.21 -13.40
C LEU A 72 0.14 5.67 -12.03
N SER A 73 0.43 6.58 -11.10
CA SER A 73 0.66 6.26 -9.69
C SER A 73 -0.45 6.83 -8.85
N GLY A 74 -0.93 6.09 -7.85
CA GLY A 74 -2.10 6.52 -7.09
C GLY A 74 -2.58 5.55 -6.02
N GLN A 75 -3.81 5.78 -5.56
CA GLN A 75 -4.46 5.01 -4.51
C GLN A 75 -5.27 3.85 -5.10
N VAL A 76 -5.17 2.69 -4.46
CA VAL A 76 -5.95 1.49 -4.78
C VAL A 76 -7.07 1.32 -3.78
N ALA A 77 -8.31 1.31 -4.26
CA ALA A 77 -9.50 1.12 -3.45
C ALA A 77 -10.32 -0.07 -3.95
N LYS A 78 -10.83 -0.89 -3.02
CA LYS A 78 -11.80 -1.94 -3.34
C LYS A 78 -13.19 -1.30 -3.45
N GLN A 79 -13.85 -1.46 -4.58
CA GLN A 79 -15.19 -0.89 -4.84
C GLN A 79 -16.32 -1.82 -4.41
N GLY A 80 -16.00 -3.07 -4.07
CA GLY A 80 -16.97 -4.11 -3.73
C GLY A 80 -16.85 -5.31 -4.68
N GLY A 81 -17.28 -6.49 -4.21
CA GLY A 81 -17.15 -7.74 -4.95
C GLY A 81 -15.71 -7.98 -5.44
N ASP A 82 -15.60 -8.14 -6.75
CA ASP A 82 -14.38 -8.47 -7.50
C ASP A 82 -13.81 -7.28 -8.28
N GLN A 83 -13.98 -6.06 -7.77
CA GLN A 83 -13.57 -4.83 -8.44
C GLN A 83 -12.74 -3.91 -7.56
N TRP A 84 -11.68 -3.37 -8.15
CA TRP A 84 -10.77 -2.39 -7.56
C TRP A 84 -10.58 -1.21 -8.52
N THR A 85 -10.18 -0.07 -7.97
CA THR A 85 -9.77 1.10 -8.75
C THR A 85 -8.37 1.52 -8.34
N LEU A 86 -7.53 1.89 -9.32
CA LEU A 86 -6.30 2.65 -9.13
C LEU A 86 -6.55 4.07 -9.64
N SER A 87 -6.51 5.06 -8.76
CA SER A 87 -6.80 6.46 -9.11
C SER A 87 -5.61 7.36 -8.76
N GLY A 88 -5.16 8.15 -9.74
CA GLY A 88 -4.08 9.11 -9.60
C GLY A 88 -4.46 10.46 -10.19
N GLU A 89 -3.77 11.50 -9.73
CA GLU A 89 -3.96 12.88 -10.17
C GLU A 89 -2.62 13.50 -10.54
N ALA A 90 -2.57 14.20 -11.66
CA ALA A 90 -1.39 14.93 -12.12
C ALA A 90 -1.83 16.18 -12.88
N TYR A 91 -1.23 17.33 -12.57
CA TYR A 91 -1.45 18.61 -13.26
C TYR A 91 -2.94 19.00 -13.39
N GLY A 92 -3.74 18.73 -12.36
CA GLY A 92 -5.18 19.03 -12.34
C GLY A 92 -6.05 18.08 -13.17
N SER A 93 -5.48 17.01 -13.71
CA SER A 93 -6.19 15.92 -14.37
C SER A 93 -6.19 14.67 -13.50
N SER A 94 -7.31 13.97 -13.45
CA SER A 94 -7.42 12.67 -12.78
C SER A 94 -7.52 11.54 -13.81
N CYS A 95 -7.00 10.37 -13.46
CA CYS A 95 -7.18 9.14 -14.20
C CYS A 95 -7.52 8.03 -13.21
N THR A 96 -8.46 7.17 -13.59
CA THR A 96 -8.84 6.00 -12.82
C THR A 96 -8.80 4.77 -13.69
N LEU A 97 -8.08 3.74 -13.25
CA LEU A 97 -8.13 2.40 -13.85
C LEU A 97 -9.01 1.52 -12.97
N THR A 98 -9.97 0.85 -13.58
CA THR A 98 -10.77 -0.18 -12.94
C THR A 98 -10.15 -1.53 -13.24
N MET A 99 -9.85 -2.30 -12.19
CA MET A 99 -9.40 -3.69 -12.27
C MET A 99 -10.54 -4.60 -11.81
N LYS A 100 -11.09 -5.39 -12.72
CA LYS A 100 -12.15 -6.37 -12.42
C LYS A 100 -11.59 -7.78 -12.54
N ARG A 101 -11.72 -8.59 -11.49
CA ARG A 101 -11.29 -10.00 -11.51
C ARG A 101 -12.08 -10.76 -12.58
N THR A 102 -11.37 -11.52 -13.40
CA THR A 102 -11.93 -12.41 -14.42
C THR A 102 -11.50 -13.86 -14.25
N GLY A 103 -10.48 -14.11 -13.42
CA GLY A 103 -10.04 -15.45 -13.02
C GLY A 103 -9.34 -15.41 -11.67
N ALA A 104 -8.82 -16.56 -11.20
CA ALA A 104 -8.17 -16.65 -9.89
C ALA A 104 -7.05 -15.60 -9.70
N GLN A 105 -6.26 -15.36 -10.76
CA GLN A 105 -5.14 -14.43 -10.77
C GLN A 105 -5.20 -13.44 -11.95
N SER A 106 -6.36 -13.33 -12.62
CA SER A 106 -6.51 -12.56 -13.87
C SER A 106 -7.51 -11.42 -13.70
N PHE A 107 -7.19 -10.26 -14.28
CA PHE A 107 -7.95 -9.02 -14.14
C PHE A 107 -8.10 -8.32 -15.49
N ARG A 108 -9.32 -7.90 -15.80
CA ARG A 108 -9.60 -6.94 -16.87
C ARG A 108 -9.34 -5.54 -16.33
N VAL A 109 -8.44 -4.80 -16.96
CA VAL A 109 -8.17 -3.39 -16.72
C VAL A 109 -8.96 -2.56 -17.72
N THR A 110 -9.67 -1.56 -17.21
CA THR A 110 -10.44 -0.60 -18.00
C THR A 110 -10.14 0.81 -17.53
N GLN A 111 -9.84 1.71 -18.46
CA GLN A 111 -9.58 3.11 -18.16
C GLN A 111 -10.86 3.92 -18.05
N GLY A 112 -10.89 4.79 -17.06
CA GLY A 112 -11.88 5.84 -16.94
C GLY A 112 -11.52 7.08 -17.77
N PRO A 113 -12.29 8.17 -17.61
CA PRO A 113 -11.99 9.44 -18.26
C PRO A 113 -10.67 10.04 -17.75
N GLY A 114 -10.08 10.94 -18.55
CA GLY A 114 -8.92 11.76 -18.16
C GLY A 114 -7.55 11.09 -18.29
N CYS A 115 -7.48 9.79 -18.64
CA CYS A 115 -6.23 9.05 -18.73
C CYS A 115 -5.32 9.43 -19.91
N THR A 116 -5.82 10.12 -20.93
CA THR A 116 -5.02 10.55 -22.10
C THR A 116 -3.81 11.40 -21.69
N PHE A 117 -3.89 12.16 -20.60
CA PHE A 117 -2.74 12.93 -20.09
C PHE A 117 -1.61 12.01 -19.58
N PHE A 118 -1.97 10.85 -19.02
CA PHE A 118 -1.05 9.93 -18.36
C PHE A 118 -0.33 8.98 -19.33
N HIS A 119 -0.86 8.78 -20.54
CA HIS A 119 -0.28 7.85 -21.53
C HIS A 119 -0.29 8.38 -22.98
N GLY A 120 -0.76 9.61 -23.23
CA GLY A 120 -0.92 10.17 -24.58
C GLY A 120 -2.01 9.47 -25.42
N ALA A 121 -2.35 10.03 -26.58
CA ALA A 121 -3.40 9.48 -27.44
C ALA A 121 -3.02 8.16 -28.17
N ALA A 122 -1.74 7.77 -28.13
CA ALA A 122 -1.21 6.61 -28.84
C ALA A 122 -1.39 5.28 -28.08
N CYS A 123 -1.88 5.33 -26.85
CA CYS A 123 -2.00 4.16 -25.97
C CYS A 123 -3.39 4.05 -25.38
N SER A 124 -3.70 2.87 -24.83
CA SER A 124 -4.86 2.67 -23.97
C SER A 124 -4.48 1.73 -22.83
N PHE A 125 -4.87 2.08 -21.60
CA PHE A 125 -4.73 1.20 -20.43
C PHE A 125 -5.74 0.03 -20.43
N GLU A 126 -6.50 -0.19 -21.50
CA GLU A 126 -7.40 -1.34 -21.64
C GLU A 126 -6.64 -2.63 -21.97
N THR A 127 -6.59 -3.58 -21.05
CA THR A 127 -6.00 -4.90 -21.28
C THR A 127 -6.46 -5.91 -20.25
N THR A 128 -6.12 -7.18 -20.42
CA THR A 128 -6.07 -8.15 -19.32
C THR A 128 -4.66 -8.18 -18.74
N ILE A 129 -4.55 -8.32 -17.41
CA ILE A 129 -3.31 -8.55 -16.67
C ILE A 129 -3.47 -9.77 -15.76
N ASP A 130 -2.37 -10.50 -15.57
CA ASP A 130 -2.27 -11.64 -14.68
C ASP A 130 -1.24 -11.36 -13.58
N LYS A 131 -1.47 -11.88 -12.38
CA LYS A 131 -0.49 -11.82 -11.29
C LYS A 131 0.74 -12.65 -11.63
N VAL A 132 1.93 -12.14 -11.35
CA VAL A 132 3.22 -12.76 -11.73
C VAL A 132 4.20 -12.94 -10.56
N ASP A 133 3.77 -12.68 -9.32
CA ASP A 133 4.55 -12.90 -8.09
C ASP A 133 3.80 -13.74 -7.04
#